data_AF-A0A2G6JW14-F1
#
_entry.id   AF-A0A2G6JW14-F1
#
_cell.length_a   1.000
_cell.length_b   1.000
_cell.length_c   1.000
_cell.angle_alpha   90.00
_cell.angle_beta   90.00
_cell.angle_gamma   90.00
#
_symmetry.space_group_name_H-M   'P 1'
#
loop_
_entity.id
_entity.type
_entity.pdbx_description
1 polymer ?
#
loop_
_entity_poly.entity_id
_entity_poly.type
_entity_poly.pdbx_seq_one_letter_code
_entity_poly.pdbx_strand_id
1 'polypeptide(L)'
;MAELVLLTNAAGTPQDVLGSLGLLPHTVRMMPAEPAAVAGLPSCDLVLLDGRADLVATRTLCRLLAGTATPVLLVLTEGGLSAVATDWGMRDVVLYTAGPAELAARIRLAAEGAASAADHSPAEIVVGGLRIDEQSYSARLRGRPLDLTYKEFELLKYLAQHPSRVLSRAQLLQEVWGYDYFGGTRTVDVHIRRLRAKLGTDHEIIGTVRNVGYRMVPDASAEEELTWAQELDTGRIASILDAARACATVDGAQPLSEAAELALRHASAKVHHVLIDGPAEMLGYAQLRVVDAQVEGFVVPQARGRGLGGRLADAVVAHPQLPAVVTAWAHGDLPAASRLAVRVGARRQRQLWQMSRPATDPLPVLEIPGGWRLRAFRPGLDEAAWLELNAAAFADHPEQGRWTAADLARRQDQPWWNPDGLILAEDIATGGLLAAHWTKIDTDQGADPVGEVYVVGVSPSAQGRGLGRLITLAGLHYLQQATTTDGRPLARIELYVDESNRAAVRMYRGLGFVREATHSAFTFSQRR
;
A
#
# COMPACT_ATOMS: atom_id res chain seq x y z
N MET A 1 2.99 33.45 28.35
CA MET A 1 3.17 33.81 29.77
C MET A 1 2.73 32.60 30.56
N ALA A 2 3.59 32.08 31.44
CA ALA A 2 3.33 30.85 32.19
C ALA A 2 3.19 31.19 33.67
N GLU A 3 2.33 30.45 34.38
CA GLU A 3 2.16 30.52 35.82
C GLU A 3 3.15 29.56 36.49
N LEU A 4 4.13 30.11 37.21
CA LEU A 4 5.23 29.36 37.83
C LEU A 4 5.08 29.39 39.35
N VAL A 5 5.33 28.25 40.00
CA VAL A 5 5.49 28.19 41.45
C VAL A 5 6.97 27.96 41.78
N LEU A 6 7.58 28.84 42.56
CA LEU A 6 8.94 28.68 43.06
C LEU A 6 8.90 28.18 44.50
N LEU A 7 9.30 26.93 44.71
CA LEU A 7 9.52 26.34 46.03
C LEU A 7 10.93 26.67 46.50
N THR A 8 11.05 27.55 47.49
CA THR A 8 12.35 27.96 48.05
C THR A 8 12.23 28.30 49.53
N ASN A 9 13.31 28.05 50.28
CA ASN A 9 13.48 28.50 51.67
C ASN A 9 14.43 29.71 51.75
N ALA A 10 14.89 30.24 50.61
CA ALA A 10 15.68 31.45 50.57
C ALA A 10 14.82 32.67 50.94
N ALA A 11 15.34 33.55 51.80
CA ALA A 11 14.73 34.84 52.05
C ALA A 11 14.98 35.77 50.84
N GLY A 12 13.95 36.46 50.36
CA GLY A 12 14.09 37.45 49.28
C GLY A 12 13.03 37.33 48.20
N THR A 13 13.45 37.58 46.96
CA THR A 13 12.64 37.57 45.74
C THR A 13 13.01 36.38 44.85
N PRO A 14 12.20 36.02 43.84
CA PRO A 14 12.57 34.96 42.89
C PRO A 14 13.92 35.17 42.19
N GLN A 15 14.34 36.43 42.03
CA GLN A 15 15.60 36.81 41.38
C GLN A 15 16.82 36.46 42.24
N ASP A 16 16.66 36.37 43.56
CA ASP A 16 17.71 35.93 44.48
C ASP A 16 17.94 34.41 44.36
N VAL A 17 16.95 33.68 43.85
CA VAL A 17 17.07 32.26 43.52
C VAL A 17 17.62 32.04 42.13
N LEU A 18 17.03 32.73 41.15
CA LEU A 18 17.37 32.60 39.75
C LEU A 18 17.19 33.95 39.05
N GLY A 19 18.29 34.71 38.95
CA GLY A 19 18.28 36.13 38.56
C GLY A 19 17.57 36.41 37.23
N SER A 20 17.70 35.49 36.28
CA SER A 20 17.08 35.59 34.95
C SER A 20 15.55 35.59 34.97
N LEU A 21 14.89 35.18 36.05
CA LEU A 21 13.41 35.25 36.17
C LEU A 21 12.89 36.68 36.07
N GLY A 22 13.65 37.67 36.55
CA GLY A 22 13.26 39.09 36.48
C GLY A 22 13.22 39.66 35.07
N LEU A 23 13.81 38.95 34.09
CA LEU A 23 13.90 39.36 32.70
C LEU A 23 12.86 38.66 31.80
N LEU A 24 12.06 37.75 32.36
CA LEU A 24 11.08 36.97 31.60
C LEU A 24 9.64 37.33 31.96
N PRO A 25 8.71 37.29 30.99
CA PRO A 25 7.31 37.66 31.20
C PRO A 25 6.50 36.47 31.77
N HIS A 26 6.89 35.95 32.94
CA HIS A 26 6.18 34.88 33.66
C HIS A 26 5.66 35.39 35.01
N THR A 27 4.52 34.86 35.45
CA THR A 27 4.02 35.08 36.81
C THR A 27 4.71 34.08 37.73
N VAL A 28 5.37 34.52 38.79
CA VAL A 28 6.06 33.63 39.75
C VAL A 28 5.46 33.80 41.14
N ARG A 29 4.89 32.71 41.67
CA ARG A 29 4.42 32.64 43.06
C ARG A 29 5.43 31.87 43.90
N MET A 30 5.95 32.50 44.95
CA MET A 30 6.85 31.81 45.88
C MET A 30 6.07 31.07 46.97
N MET A 31 6.54 29.88 47.34
CA MET A 31 6.05 29.06 48.44
C MET A 31 7.23 28.39 49.14
N PRO A 32 7.12 28.03 50.43
CA PRO A 32 8.20 27.36 51.15
C PRO A 32 8.50 25.98 50.55
N ALA A 33 9.78 25.60 50.48
CA ALA A 33 10.22 24.29 50.03
C ALA A 33 10.09 23.26 51.16
N GLU A 34 8.84 22.91 51.49
CA GLU A 34 8.50 21.97 52.56
C GLU A 34 7.36 21.02 52.13
N PRO A 35 7.29 19.78 52.66
CA PRO A 35 6.28 18.80 52.24
C PRO A 35 4.83 19.29 52.36
N ALA A 36 4.52 20.13 53.36
CA ALA A 36 3.18 20.69 53.54
C ALA A 36 2.77 21.63 52.39
N ALA A 37 3.71 22.32 51.76
CA ALA A 37 3.45 23.21 50.64
C ALA A 37 3.08 22.45 49.36
N VAL A 38 3.59 21.22 49.19
CA VAL A 38 3.30 20.35 48.04
C VAL A 38 1.82 19.98 47.98
N ALA A 39 1.21 19.68 49.13
CA ALA A 39 -0.21 19.33 49.22
C ALA A 39 -1.16 20.50 48.86
N GLY A 40 -0.68 21.74 48.99
CA GLY A 40 -1.44 22.98 48.74
C GLY A 40 -1.03 23.70 47.46
N LEU A 41 -0.36 23.02 46.52
CA LEU A 41 0.09 23.64 45.28
C LEU A 41 -1.10 24.20 44.47
N PRO A 42 -1.06 25.48 44.07
CA PRO A 42 -2.04 26.02 43.14
C PRO A 42 -1.84 25.43 41.74
N SER A 43 -2.87 25.54 40.89
CA SER A 43 -2.72 25.24 39.47
C SER A 43 -1.62 26.12 38.87
N CYS A 44 -0.60 25.49 38.30
CA CYS A 44 0.53 26.16 37.66
C CYS A 44 1.09 25.28 36.53
N ASP A 45 1.80 25.91 35.60
CA ASP A 45 2.35 25.24 34.42
C ASP A 45 3.67 24.51 34.74
N LEU A 46 4.41 24.98 35.74
CA LEU A 46 5.72 24.45 36.12
C LEU A 46 6.08 24.83 37.57
N VAL A 47 6.63 23.86 38.31
CA VAL A 47 7.26 24.10 39.61
C VAL A 47 8.76 24.27 39.44
N LEU A 48 9.29 25.40 39.89
CA LEU A 48 10.72 25.62 40.09
C LEU A 48 11.07 25.20 41.52
N LEU A 49 11.98 24.24 41.71
CA LEU A 49 12.41 23.82 43.04
C LEU A 49 13.84 24.29 43.32
N ASP A 50 14.03 25.08 44.37
CA ASP A 50 15.35 25.52 44.81
C ASP A 50 16.09 24.39 45.54
N GLY A 51 17.08 23.81 44.87
CA GLY A 51 17.95 22.77 45.41
C GLY A 51 19.36 23.25 45.75
N ARG A 52 19.59 24.56 45.88
CA ARG A 52 20.94 25.11 46.08
C ARG A 52 21.51 24.84 47.48
N ALA A 53 20.66 24.66 48.49
CA ALA A 53 21.06 24.60 49.90
C ALA A 53 20.99 23.19 50.51
N ASP A 54 19.96 22.39 50.21
CA ASP A 54 19.75 21.07 50.83
C ASP A 54 19.24 20.04 49.80
N LEU A 55 20.18 19.32 49.18
CA LEU A 55 19.89 18.31 48.17
C LEU A 55 19.09 17.11 48.70
N VAL A 56 19.18 16.80 50.00
CA VAL A 56 18.47 15.66 50.60
C VAL A 56 16.99 16.00 50.76
N ALA A 57 16.69 17.19 51.25
CA ALA A 57 15.32 17.70 51.32
C ALA A 57 14.73 17.88 49.91
N THR A 58 15.51 18.44 48.98
CA THR A 58 15.13 18.61 47.57
C THR A 58 14.75 17.28 46.92
N ARG A 59 15.55 16.22 47.06
CA ARG A 59 15.21 14.89 46.53
C ARG A 59 13.86 14.40 47.05
N THR A 60 13.61 14.60 48.34
CA THR A 60 12.37 14.18 48.98
C THR A 60 11.18 14.95 48.41
N LEU A 61 11.31 16.27 48.21
CA LEU A 61 10.30 17.11 47.59
C LEU A 61 10.07 16.76 46.11
N CYS A 62 11.12 16.53 45.32
CA CYS A 62 10.98 16.08 43.94
C CYS A 62 10.13 14.80 43.85
N ARG A 63 10.37 13.82 44.74
CA ARG A 63 9.59 12.57 44.77
C ARG A 63 8.13 12.76 45.17
N LEU A 64 7.85 13.71 46.07
CA LEU A 64 6.48 14.07 46.40
C LEU A 64 5.78 14.77 45.23
N LEU A 65 6.49 15.68 44.56
CA LEU A 65 6.01 16.39 43.37
C LEU A 65 5.86 15.47 42.16
N ALA A 66 6.61 14.38 42.06
CA ALA A 66 6.47 13.38 41.00
C ALA A 66 5.12 12.66 41.04
N GLY A 67 4.43 12.68 42.19
CA GLY A 67 3.03 12.25 42.30
C GLY A 67 2.02 13.28 41.80
N THR A 68 2.46 14.49 41.43
CA THR A 68 1.61 15.54 40.86
C THR A 68 1.75 15.58 39.33
N ALA A 69 0.71 16.06 38.63
CA ALA A 69 0.74 16.20 37.17
C ALA A 69 1.61 17.39 36.69
N THR A 70 2.11 18.22 37.60
CA THR A 70 2.86 19.43 37.27
C THR A 70 4.36 19.13 37.14
N PRO A 71 5.02 19.51 36.04
CA PRO A 71 6.45 19.27 35.85
C PRO A 71 7.29 20.04 36.87
N VAL A 72 8.46 19.51 37.20
CA VAL A 72 9.42 20.13 38.12
C VAL A 72 10.71 20.46 37.39
N LEU A 73 11.12 21.72 37.39
CA LEU A 73 12.45 22.18 36.95
C LEU A 73 13.31 22.48 38.19
N LEU A 74 14.39 21.73 38.36
CA LEU A 74 15.22 21.79 39.54
C LEU A 74 16.35 22.83 39.39
N VAL A 75 16.45 23.78 40.32
CA VAL A 75 17.45 24.85 40.34
C VAL A 75 18.63 24.45 41.23
N LEU A 76 19.84 24.43 40.69
CA LEU A 76 21.03 23.90 41.38
C LEU A 76 22.25 24.80 41.27
N THR A 77 23.22 24.56 42.15
CA THR A 77 24.61 24.98 41.98
C THR A 77 25.38 23.96 41.12
N GLU A 78 26.54 24.34 40.59
CA GLU A 78 27.37 23.46 39.77
C GLU A 78 27.75 22.16 40.51
N GLY A 79 28.12 22.26 41.80
CA GLY A 79 28.44 21.10 42.62
C GLY A 79 27.25 20.14 42.84
N GLY A 80 26.01 20.68 42.83
CA GLY A 80 24.79 19.90 43.04
C GLY A 80 24.43 18.98 41.87
N LEU A 81 24.91 19.27 40.65
CA LEU A 81 24.62 18.46 39.45
C LEU A 81 25.01 17.00 39.62
N SER A 82 26.12 16.72 40.31
CA SER A 82 26.64 15.37 40.53
C SER A 82 25.73 14.47 41.39
N ALA A 83 24.88 15.07 42.23
CA ALA A 83 24.00 14.35 43.14
C ALA A 83 22.64 13.99 42.51
N VAL A 84 22.29 14.63 41.40
CA VAL A 84 20.98 14.47 40.75
C VAL A 84 20.91 13.11 40.04
N ALA A 85 19.81 12.41 40.25
CA ALA A 85 19.52 11.15 39.58
C ALA A 85 18.09 11.16 39.01
N THR A 86 17.86 10.36 37.97
CA THR A 86 16.58 10.30 37.25
C THR A 86 15.41 9.84 38.13
N ASP A 87 15.68 9.14 39.22
CA ASP A 87 14.67 8.64 40.18
C ASP A 87 14.13 9.73 41.13
N TRP A 88 14.59 10.97 40.99
CA TRP A 88 14.05 12.10 41.75
C TRP A 88 12.71 12.58 41.17
N GLY A 89 12.46 12.32 39.88
CA GLY A 89 11.20 12.68 39.23
C GLY A 89 11.11 14.16 38.79
N MET A 90 12.25 14.86 38.68
CA MET A 90 12.30 16.17 38.03
C MET A 90 12.24 16.01 36.49
N ARG A 91 11.72 17.03 35.81
CA ARG A 91 11.65 17.08 34.34
C ARG A 91 12.97 17.50 33.72
N ASP A 92 13.64 18.47 34.34
CA ASP A 92 14.90 19.03 33.87
C ASP A 92 15.63 19.71 35.03
N VAL A 93 16.89 20.11 34.82
CA VAL A 93 17.72 20.86 35.77
C VAL A 93 18.21 22.16 35.14
N VAL A 94 18.39 23.20 35.96
CA VAL A 94 18.99 24.47 35.54
C VAL A 94 19.93 24.98 36.61
N LEU A 95 21.07 25.55 36.19
CA LEU A 95 21.96 26.23 37.11
C LEU A 95 21.35 27.56 37.54
N TYR A 96 21.54 27.94 38.80
CA TYR A 96 21.06 29.23 39.33
C TYR A 96 21.65 30.45 38.61
N THR A 97 22.77 30.26 37.90
CA THR A 97 23.46 31.24 37.06
C THR A 97 23.00 31.27 35.60
N ALA A 98 22.02 30.44 35.21
CA ALA A 98 21.56 30.36 33.84
C ALA A 98 21.01 31.70 33.33
N GLY A 99 21.37 32.06 32.10
CA GLY A 99 20.93 33.29 31.45
C GLY A 99 19.46 33.25 31.00
N PRO A 100 18.86 34.39 30.65
CA PRO A 100 17.42 34.48 30.32
C PRO A 100 17.02 33.65 29.09
N ALA A 101 17.90 33.53 28.09
CA ALA A 101 17.63 32.72 26.91
C ALA A 101 17.54 31.22 27.22
N GLU A 102 18.47 30.70 28.03
CA GLU A 102 18.45 29.29 28.46
C GLU A 102 17.24 29.01 29.34
N LEU A 103 16.99 29.88 30.33
CA LEU A 103 15.86 29.73 31.23
C LEU A 103 14.52 29.74 30.47
N ALA A 104 14.33 30.67 29.54
CA ALA A 104 13.13 30.74 28.73
C ALA A 104 12.92 29.47 27.88
N ALA A 105 14.00 28.91 27.34
CA ALA A 105 13.94 27.65 26.58
C ALA A 105 13.56 26.47 27.49
N ARG A 106 14.19 26.34 28.66
CA ARG A 106 13.90 25.25 29.61
C ARG A 106 12.49 25.32 30.16
N ILE A 107 12.01 26.51 30.53
CA ILE A 107 10.62 26.71 30.99
C ILE A 107 9.64 26.30 29.89
N ARG A 108 9.86 26.76 28.64
CA ARG A 108 8.99 26.39 27.50
C ARG A 108 8.96 24.88 27.28
N LEU A 109 10.13 24.22 27.19
CA LEU A 109 10.23 22.78 26.95
C LEU A 109 9.67 21.93 28.10
N ALA A 110 9.83 22.38 29.35
CA ALA A 110 9.30 21.68 30.52
C ALA A 110 7.77 21.81 30.61
N ALA A 111 7.21 22.98 30.31
CA ALA A 111 5.76 23.23 30.32
C ALA A 111 5.03 22.58 29.14
N GLU A 112 5.59 22.64 27.92
CA GLU A 112 5.01 22.00 26.72
C GLU A 112 4.98 20.46 26.84
N GLY A 113 5.97 19.87 27.54
CA GLY A 113 5.98 18.44 27.86
C GLY A 113 4.84 17.99 28.78
N ALA A 114 4.27 18.89 29.60
CA ALA A 114 3.17 18.60 30.51
C ALA A 114 1.79 18.70 29.83
N ALA A 115 1.63 19.61 28.86
CA ALA A 115 0.43 19.67 28.03
C ALA A 115 0.22 18.41 27.17
N SER A 116 1.30 17.67 26.88
CA SER A 116 1.27 16.35 26.23
C SER A 116 1.18 15.18 27.23
N ALA A 117 1.42 15.42 28.53
CA ALA A 117 1.42 14.41 29.59
C ALA A 117 0.06 14.20 30.27
N ALA A 118 -0.93 15.07 30.04
CA ALA A 118 -2.30 14.89 30.55
C ALA A 118 -3.04 13.67 29.95
N ASP A 119 -2.43 12.98 28.98
CA ASP A 119 -2.98 11.78 28.32
C ASP A 119 -2.11 10.51 28.53
N HIS A 120 -1.15 10.53 29.47
CA HIS A 120 -0.22 9.42 29.68
C HIS A 120 -0.42 8.74 31.05
N SER A 121 -1.17 7.65 31.04
CA SER A 121 -1.05 6.60 32.06
C SER A 121 0.32 5.90 31.94
N PRO A 122 0.94 5.40 33.03
CA PRO A 122 2.30 4.87 33.01
C PRO A 122 2.37 3.41 32.52
N ALA A 123 3.46 3.10 31.79
CA ALA A 123 3.96 1.78 31.37
C ALA A 123 3.21 1.05 30.21
N GLU A 124 2.85 1.77 29.15
CA GLU A 124 2.53 1.14 27.86
C GLU A 124 3.78 1.09 26.97
N ILE A 125 4.26 -0.12 26.64
CA ILE A 125 5.30 -0.32 25.62
C ILE A 125 4.64 -0.17 24.26
N VAL A 126 5.06 0.82 23.48
CA VAL A 126 4.53 1.09 22.14
C VAL A 126 5.58 0.80 21.08
N VAL A 127 5.26 -0.11 20.15
CA VAL A 127 6.08 -0.41 18.98
C VAL A 127 5.17 -0.41 17.76
N GLY A 128 5.12 0.74 17.06
CA GLY A 128 4.23 0.91 15.91
C GLY A 128 2.76 0.79 16.30
N GLY A 129 1.99 -0.02 15.58
CA GLY A 129 0.61 -0.36 15.96
C GLY A 129 0.47 -1.19 17.24
N LEU A 130 1.56 -1.77 17.79
CA LEU A 130 1.51 -2.60 18.99
C LEU A 130 1.61 -1.76 20.26
N ARG A 131 0.66 -1.97 21.18
CA ARG A 131 0.60 -1.39 22.51
C ARG A 131 0.56 -2.51 23.54
N ILE A 132 1.47 -2.52 24.50
CA ILE A 132 1.54 -3.53 25.56
C ILE A 132 1.46 -2.82 26.90
N ASP A 133 0.42 -3.12 27.67
CA ASP A 133 0.30 -2.70 29.05
C ASP A 133 0.82 -3.82 29.96
N GLU A 134 1.94 -3.53 30.63
CA GLU A 134 2.62 -4.49 31.50
C GLU A 134 1.84 -4.78 32.79
N GLN A 135 1.09 -3.81 33.31
CA GLN A 135 0.34 -3.98 34.56
C GLN A 135 -0.90 -4.83 34.35
N SER A 136 -1.63 -4.60 33.25
CA SER A 136 -2.84 -5.37 32.93
C SER A 136 -2.54 -6.68 32.18
N TYR A 137 -1.27 -6.98 31.89
CA TYR A 137 -0.85 -8.12 31.06
C TYR A 137 -1.63 -8.18 29.74
N SER A 138 -1.90 -7.01 29.16
CA SER A 138 -2.70 -6.90 27.94
C SER A 138 -1.87 -6.33 26.80
N ALA A 139 -2.12 -6.83 25.59
CA ALA A 139 -1.50 -6.31 24.38
C ALA A 139 -2.60 -6.01 23.36
N ARG A 140 -2.51 -4.86 22.70
CA ARG A 140 -3.40 -4.44 21.63
C ARG A 140 -2.58 -4.16 20.38
N LEU A 141 -3.02 -4.65 19.23
CA LEU A 141 -2.43 -4.34 17.94
C LEU A 141 -3.44 -3.54 17.11
N ARG A 142 -3.09 -2.30 16.78
CA ARG A 142 -3.96 -1.33 16.08
C ARG A 142 -5.34 -1.24 16.73
N GLY A 143 -5.36 -1.17 18.06
CA GLY A 143 -6.57 -1.11 18.89
C GLY A 143 -7.27 -2.45 19.13
N ARG A 144 -6.91 -3.53 18.44
CA ARG A 144 -7.51 -4.86 18.66
C ARG A 144 -6.80 -5.61 19.79
N PRO A 145 -7.52 -6.09 20.84
CA PRO A 145 -6.90 -6.87 21.90
C PRO A 145 -6.39 -8.22 21.38
N LEU A 146 -5.18 -8.60 21.80
CA LEU A 146 -4.59 -9.90 21.52
C LEU A 146 -4.86 -10.85 22.68
N ASP A 147 -5.52 -11.97 22.41
CA ASP A 147 -5.74 -13.04 23.39
C ASP A 147 -4.47 -13.90 23.52
N LEU A 148 -3.50 -13.44 24.31
CA LEU A 148 -2.20 -14.08 24.49
C LEU A 148 -2.17 -14.94 25.76
N THR A 149 -1.52 -16.09 25.68
CA THR A 149 -1.10 -16.81 26.90
C THR A 149 0.04 -16.05 27.58
N TYR A 150 0.25 -16.27 28.87
CA TYR A 150 1.32 -15.59 29.63
C TYR A 150 2.70 -15.65 28.96
N LYS A 151 3.12 -16.81 28.44
CA LYS A 151 4.43 -16.94 27.77
C LYS A 151 4.47 -16.32 26.37
N GLU A 152 3.35 -16.26 25.66
CA GLU A 152 3.27 -15.51 24.40
C GLU A 152 3.33 -14.01 24.65
N PHE A 153 2.68 -13.52 25.72
CA PHE A 153 2.76 -12.14 26.18
C PHE A 153 4.18 -11.76 26.58
N GLU A 154 4.83 -12.53 27.46
CA GLU A 154 6.21 -12.24 27.90
C GLU A 154 7.20 -12.29 26.73
N LEU A 155 7.02 -13.21 25.78
CA LEU A 155 7.84 -13.29 24.58
C LEU A 155 7.64 -12.06 23.68
N LEU A 156 6.40 -11.63 23.46
CA LEU A 156 6.08 -10.44 22.69
C LEU A 156 6.62 -9.17 23.37
N LYS A 157 6.45 -9.07 24.69
CA LYS A 157 6.98 -7.99 25.53
C LYS A 157 8.49 -7.88 25.40
N TYR A 158 9.21 -8.99 25.57
CA TYR A 158 10.67 -8.99 25.53
C TYR A 158 11.21 -8.60 24.14
N LEU A 159 10.55 -9.06 23.07
CA LEU A 159 10.85 -8.62 21.70
C LEU A 159 10.57 -7.12 21.51
N ALA A 160 9.44 -6.62 22.02
CA ALA A 160 9.04 -5.21 21.91
C ALA A 160 9.93 -4.27 22.72
N GLN A 161 10.48 -4.71 23.85
CA GLN A 161 11.48 -3.97 24.64
C GLN A 161 12.83 -3.83 23.90
N HIS A 162 13.08 -4.66 22.90
CA HIS A 162 14.33 -4.69 22.12
C HIS A 162 14.06 -4.55 20.62
N PRO A 163 13.45 -3.43 20.16
CA PRO A 163 13.08 -3.26 18.76
C PRO A 163 14.31 -3.32 17.85
N SER A 164 14.16 -3.89 16.66
CA SER A 164 15.19 -4.09 15.63
C SER A 164 16.37 -4.99 16.02
N ARG A 165 16.54 -5.37 17.29
CA ARG A 165 17.62 -6.24 17.75
C ARG A 165 17.31 -7.71 17.43
N VAL A 166 18.30 -8.42 16.90
CA VAL A 166 18.19 -9.87 16.68
C VAL A 166 18.50 -10.60 17.99
N LEU A 167 17.52 -11.33 18.51
CA LEU A 167 17.63 -12.15 19.71
C LEU A 167 17.69 -13.62 19.33
N SER A 168 18.71 -14.33 19.79
CA SER A 168 18.88 -15.75 19.52
C SER A 168 17.84 -16.60 20.26
N ARG A 169 17.59 -17.82 19.78
CA ARG A 169 16.64 -18.74 20.44
C ARG A 169 17.06 -19.10 21.87
N ALA A 170 18.37 -19.22 22.11
CA ALA A 170 18.89 -19.49 23.45
C ALA A 170 18.63 -18.31 24.40
N GLN A 171 18.88 -17.08 23.95
CA GLN A 171 18.59 -15.87 24.73
C GLN A 171 17.10 -15.74 25.02
N LEU A 172 16.23 -15.88 24.02
CA LEU A 172 14.78 -15.80 24.22
C LEU A 172 14.27 -16.88 25.17
N LEU A 173 14.83 -18.09 25.10
CA LEU A 173 14.49 -19.17 26.02
C LEU A 173 14.87 -18.81 27.46
N GLN A 174 16.11 -18.39 27.67
CA GLN A 174 16.66 -18.04 28.99
C GLN A 174 15.93 -16.87 29.64
N GLU A 175 15.62 -15.83 28.87
CA GLU A 175 15.04 -14.59 29.40
C GLU A 175 13.55 -14.72 29.68
N VAL A 176 12.81 -15.46 28.83
CA VAL A 176 11.35 -15.60 28.96
C VAL A 176 10.95 -16.82 29.79
N TRP A 177 11.73 -17.92 29.77
CA TRP A 177 11.45 -19.13 30.56
C TRP A 177 12.33 -19.28 31.81
N GLY A 178 13.43 -18.54 31.92
CA GLY A 178 14.36 -18.60 33.06
C GLY A 178 15.54 -19.55 32.83
N TYR A 179 16.61 -19.33 33.60
CA TYR A 179 17.87 -20.09 33.52
C TYR A 179 17.73 -21.58 33.89
N ASP A 180 16.73 -21.93 34.70
CA ASP A 180 16.51 -23.29 35.19
C ASP A 180 15.60 -24.14 34.29
N TYR A 181 15.20 -23.63 33.11
CA TYR A 181 14.30 -24.35 32.20
C TYR A 181 15.02 -25.47 31.43
N PHE A 182 14.75 -26.72 31.79
CA PHE A 182 15.26 -27.94 31.14
C PHE A 182 14.52 -28.29 29.83
N GLY A 183 14.45 -27.37 28.87
CA GLY A 183 13.85 -27.60 27.56
C GLY A 183 14.71 -27.12 26.39
N GLY A 184 14.45 -27.63 25.19
CA GLY A 184 15.18 -27.24 23.99
C GLY A 184 14.70 -25.91 23.39
N THR A 185 15.57 -25.25 22.62
CA THR A 185 15.28 -23.99 21.89
C THR A 185 14.07 -24.06 20.95
N ARG A 186 13.61 -25.27 20.59
CA ARG A 186 12.37 -25.51 19.83
C ARG A 186 11.11 -24.98 20.52
N THR A 187 11.12 -24.83 21.84
CA THR A 187 9.99 -24.24 22.58
C THR A 187 9.73 -22.80 22.12
N VAL A 188 10.78 -22.02 21.86
CA VAL A 188 10.66 -20.64 21.35
C VAL A 188 9.98 -20.64 19.98
N ASP A 189 10.38 -21.54 19.08
CA ASP A 189 9.81 -21.61 17.72
C ASP A 189 8.30 -21.91 17.74
N VAL A 190 7.85 -22.79 18.66
CA VAL A 190 6.43 -23.11 18.85
C VAL A 190 5.65 -21.88 19.32
N HIS A 191 6.19 -21.12 20.27
CA HIS A 191 5.52 -19.92 20.79
C HIS A 191 5.53 -18.77 19.77
N ILE A 192 6.60 -18.58 18.99
CA ILE A 192 6.61 -17.64 17.87
C ILE A 192 5.55 -18.02 16.84
N ARG A 193 5.40 -19.31 16.52
CA ARG A 193 4.37 -19.77 15.57
C ARG A 193 2.95 -19.47 16.08
N ARG A 194 2.66 -19.72 17.36
CA ARG A 194 1.35 -19.42 17.95
C ARG A 194 1.09 -17.92 18.05
N LEU A 195 2.09 -17.15 18.50
CA LEU A 195 2.03 -15.70 18.55
C LEU A 195 1.76 -15.10 17.17
N ARG A 196 2.45 -15.57 16.13
CA ARG A 196 2.17 -15.17 14.73
C ARG A 196 0.75 -15.52 14.28
N ALA A 197 0.23 -16.68 14.67
CA ALA A 197 -1.16 -17.04 14.36
C ALA A 197 -2.16 -16.07 15.00
N LYS A 198 -1.87 -15.60 16.22
CA LYS A 198 -2.68 -14.60 16.95
C LYS A 198 -2.53 -13.17 16.42
N LEU A 199 -1.34 -12.82 15.90
CA LEU A 199 -1.07 -11.54 15.22
C LEU A 199 -1.71 -11.46 13.82
N GLY A 200 -2.06 -12.60 13.21
CA GLY A 200 -2.78 -12.65 11.93
C GLY A 200 -1.97 -12.03 10.78
N THR A 201 -2.53 -11.01 10.13
CA THR A 201 -1.91 -10.30 9.00
C THR A 201 -0.63 -9.58 9.39
N ASP A 202 -0.48 -9.22 10.66
CA ASP A 202 0.64 -8.43 11.19
C ASP A 202 1.75 -9.29 11.78
N HIS A 203 1.73 -10.60 11.52
CA HIS A 203 2.75 -11.55 12.00
C HIS A 203 4.19 -11.23 11.56
N GLU A 204 4.35 -10.39 10.53
CA GLU A 204 5.63 -9.90 10.02
C GLU A 204 6.32 -8.92 10.99
N ILE A 205 5.58 -8.36 11.96
CA ILE A 205 6.14 -7.55 13.05
C ILE A 205 7.20 -8.33 13.86
N ILE A 206 7.14 -9.66 13.82
CA ILE A 206 8.21 -10.54 14.30
C ILE A 206 8.94 -11.09 13.08
N GLY A 207 10.14 -10.60 12.82
CA GLY A 207 11.01 -11.07 11.74
C GLY A 207 11.80 -12.33 12.12
N THR A 208 12.05 -13.23 11.16
CA THR A 208 12.96 -14.38 11.35
C THR A 208 14.31 -14.08 10.70
N VAL A 209 15.39 -14.21 11.46
CA VAL A 209 16.76 -14.21 10.92
C VAL A 209 17.22 -15.66 10.85
N ARG A 210 17.36 -16.18 9.63
CA ARG A 210 17.71 -17.60 9.38
C ARG A 210 18.98 -17.97 10.15
N ASN A 211 18.96 -19.13 10.81
CA ASN A 211 20.04 -19.68 11.64
C ASN A 211 20.46 -18.85 12.86
N VAL A 212 19.83 -17.69 13.12
CA VAL A 212 20.17 -16.83 14.26
C VAL A 212 19.04 -16.78 15.28
N GLY A 213 17.86 -16.28 14.90
CA GLY A 213 16.78 -16.07 15.86
C GLY A 213 15.67 -15.17 15.33
N TYR A 214 15.13 -14.33 16.21
CA TYR A 214 13.96 -13.49 15.95
C TYR A 214 14.26 -12.03 16.29
N ARG A 215 13.58 -11.11 15.63
CA ARG A 215 13.65 -9.68 15.92
C ARG A 215 12.27 -9.07 15.86
N MET A 216 12.04 -8.04 16.67
CA MET A 216 10.90 -7.16 16.47
C MET A 216 11.23 -6.19 15.33
N VAL A 217 10.35 -6.07 14.35
CA VAL A 217 10.46 -5.11 13.24
C VAL A 217 9.55 -3.93 13.62
N PRO A 218 10.11 -2.74 13.93
CA PRO A 218 9.28 -1.57 14.17
C PRO A 218 8.42 -1.28 12.93
N ASP A 219 7.18 -0.87 13.18
CA ASP A 219 6.17 -0.67 12.15
C ASP A 219 6.58 0.50 11.26
N ALA A 220 7.14 0.19 10.09
CA ALA A 220 7.37 1.18 9.04
C ALA A 220 6.05 1.78 8.52
N SER A 221 4.90 1.26 8.96
CA SER A 221 3.58 1.74 8.54
C SER A 221 3.12 3.03 9.21
N ALA A 222 3.83 3.56 10.21
CA ALA A 222 3.46 4.81 10.87
C ALA A 222 3.65 6.05 9.98
N GLU A 223 4.51 5.95 8.96
CA GLU A 223 4.76 7.02 7.97
C GLU A 223 4.09 6.73 6.62
N GLU A 224 3.34 5.63 6.51
CA GLU A 224 2.70 5.18 5.27
C GLU A 224 1.21 5.52 5.28
N GLU A 225 0.84 6.60 4.61
CA GLU A 225 -0.55 7.04 4.52
C GLU A 225 -1.30 6.24 3.45
N LEU A 226 -2.47 5.70 3.82
CA LEU A 226 -3.40 5.09 2.87
C LEU A 226 -4.53 6.05 2.57
N THR A 227 -4.66 6.44 1.32
CA THR A 227 -5.60 7.49 0.88
C THR A 227 -6.50 7.00 -0.23
N TRP A 228 -7.78 7.34 -0.15
CA TRP A 228 -8.74 7.14 -1.23
C TRP A 228 -8.93 8.44 -2.03
N ALA A 229 -9.02 8.31 -3.34
CA ALA A 229 -9.30 9.41 -4.25
C ALA A 229 -10.30 8.97 -5.34
N GLN A 230 -11.22 9.85 -5.69
CA GLN A 230 -12.11 9.68 -6.85
C GLN A 230 -11.57 10.38 -8.10
N GLU A 231 -10.80 11.45 -7.91
CA GLU A 231 -10.15 12.20 -8.96
C GLU A 231 -8.65 12.27 -8.66
N LEU A 232 -7.84 12.16 -9.70
CA LEU A 232 -6.39 12.26 -9.63
C LEU A 232 -5.94 13.36 -10.58
N ASP A 233 -5.01 14.20 -10.12
CA ASP A 233 -4.37 15.16 -11.01
C ASP A 233 -3.43 14.46 -12.02
N THR A 234 -3.09 15.19 -13.09
CA THR A 234 -2.24 14.67 -14.17
C THR A 234 -0.86 14.20 -13.68
N GLY A 235 -0.28 14.86 -12.68
CA GLY A 235 1.01 14.48 -12.12
C GLY A 235 0.94 13.15 -11.37
N ARG A 236 -0.14 12.94 -10.62
CA ARG A 236 -0.39 11.70 -9.90
C ARG A 236 -0.69 10.55 -10.85
N ILE A 237 -1.47 10.78 -11.90
CA ILE A 237 -1.70 9.79 -12.97
C ILE A 237 -0.37 9.38 -13.61
N ALA A 238 0.50 10.35 -13.96
CA ALA A 238 1.81 10.06 -14.53
C ALA A 238 2.66 9.19 -13.58
N SER A 239 2.71 9.54 -12.29
CA SER A 239 3.44 8.77 -11.27
C SER A 239 2.94 7.33 -11.13
N ILE A 240 1.62 7.09 -11.18
CA ILE A 240 1.04 5.73 -11.14
C ILE A 240 1.48 4.93 -12.36
N LEU A 241 1.42 5.54 -13.56
CA LEU A 241 1.79 4.87 -14.80
C LEU A 241 3.31 4.58 -14.88
N ASP A 242 4.15 5.48 -14.37
CA ASP A 242 5.60 5.25 -14.23
C ASP A 242 5.88 4.08 -13.28
N ALA A 243 5.21 4.05 -12.13
CA ALA A 243 5.36 2.96 -11.16
C ALA A 243 4.85 1.62 -11.70
N ALA A 244 3.77 1.63 -12.50
CA ALA A 244 3.27 0.45 -13.20
C ALA A 244 4.30 -0.10 -14.21
N ARG A 245 4.92 0.78 -15.01
CA ARG A 245 6.01 0.41 -15.94
C ARG A 245 7.22 -0.18 -15.20
N ALA A 246 7.59 0.39 -14.05
CA ALA A 246 8.67 -0.14 -13.23
C ALA A 246 8.34 -1.54 -12.69
N CYS A 247 7.10 -1.78 -12.26
CA CYS A 247 6.63 -3.13 -11.88
C CYS A 247 6.72 -4.08 -13.08
N ALA A 248 6.24 -3.68 -14.26
CA ALA A 248 6.25 -4.51 -15.45
C ALA A 248 7.66 -4.94 -15.86
N THR A 249 8.65 -4.05 -15.72
CA THR A 249 10.06 -4.35 -15.99
C THR A 249 10.61 -5.45 -15.08
N VAL A 250 10.19 -5.48 -13.81
CA VAL A 250 10.64 -6.48 -12.83
C VAL A 250 9.84 -7.78 -12.95
N ASP A 251 8.54 -7.68 -13.19
CA ASP A 251 7.60 -8.80 -13.13
C ASP A 251 7.41 -9.51 -14.47
N GLY A 252 7.82 -8.88 -15.58
CA GLY A 252 7.59 -9.38 -16.93
C GLY A 252 6.13 -9.29 -17.40
N ALA A 253 5.26 -8.60 -16.65
CA ALA A 253 3.85 -8.39 -16.98
C ALA A 253 3.35 -7.04 -16.46
N GLN A 254 2.53 -6.34 -17.24
CA GLN A 254 1.89 -5.10 -16.81
C GLN A 254 0.92 -5.35 -15.65
N PRO A 255 0.99 -4.57 -14.54
CA PRO A 255 0.10 -4.76 -13.40
C PRO A 255 -1.29 -4.15 -13.59
N LEU A 256 -1.49 -3.32 -14.62
CA LEU A 256 -2.75 -2.69 -14.98
C LEU A 256 -3.07 -3.03 -16.43
N SER A 257 -4.34 -3.34 -16.71
CA SER A 257 -4.85 -3.52 -18.07
C SER A 257 -4.99 -2.19 -18.82
N GLU A 258 -5.13 -2.24 -20.15
CA GLU A 258 -5.43 -1.03 -20.94
C GLU A 258 -6.73 -0.35 -20.46
N ALA A 259 -7.76 -1.13 -20.12
CA ALA A 259 -9.01 -0.60 -19.59
C ALA A 259 -8.79 0.13 -18.25
N ALA A 260 -7.88 -0.37 -17.41
CA ALA A 260 -7.49 0.29 -16.17
C ALA A 260 -6.72 1.59 -16.43
N GLU A 261 -5.77 1.61 -17.37
CA GLU A 261 -5.05 2.83 -17.73
C GLU A 261 -5.93 3.90 -18.39
N LEU A 262 -6.88 3.50 -19.25
CA LEU A 262 -7.86 4.45 -19.79
C LEU A 262 -8.74 5.03 -18.68
N ALA A 263 -9.12 4.22 -17.68
CA ALA A 263 -9.90 4.69 -16.54
C ALA A 263 -9.14 5.68 -15.66
N LEU A 264 -7.81 5.56 -15.55
CA LEU A 264 -6.95 6.55 -14.90
C LEU A 264 -6.98 7.92 -15.61
N ARG A 265 -6.97 7.91 -16.95
CA ARG A 265 -6.91 9.13 -17.76
C ARG A 265 -8.26 9.83 -17.92
N HIS A 266 -9.35 9.13 -17.67
CA HIS A 266 -10.72 9.66 -17.82
C HIS A 266 -11.46 9.57 -16.49
N ALA A 267 -11.50 10.70 -15.78
CA ALA A 267 -12.19 10.80 -14.50
C ALA A 267 -13.62 10.26 -14.57
N SER A 268 -13.98 9.39 -13.64
CA SER A 268 -15.30 8.79 -13.56
C SER A 268 -15.66 8.54 -12.11
N ALA A 269 -16.86 8.96 -11.70
CA ALA A 269 -17.39 8.70 -10.36
C ALA A 269 -17.54 7.19 -10.03
N LYS A 270 -17.37 6.31 -11.02
CA LYS A 270 -17.42 4.85 -10.86
C LYS A 270 -16.04 4.21 -10.72
N VAL A 271 -14.98 5.00 -10.63
CA VAL A 271 -13.61 4.53 -10.43
C VAL A 271 -13.10 5.13 -9.13
N HIS A 272 -12.61 4.27 -8.24
CA HIS A 272 -12.07 4.66 -6.95
C HIS A 272 -10.63 4.21 -6.87
N HIS A 273 -9.74 5.14 -6.53
CA HIS A 273 -8.31 4.92 -6.44
C HIS A 273 -7.90 4.85 -4.97
N VAL A 274 -7.09 3.86 -4.61
CA VAL A 274 -6.47 3.75 -3.30
C VAL A 274 -4.95 3.71 -3.46
N LEU A 275 -4.28 4.58 -2.71
CA LEU A 275 -2.83 4.74 -2.74
C LEU A 275 -2.26 4.42 -1.36
N ILE A 276 -1.03 3.95 -1.34
CA ILE A 276 -0.19 3.98 -0.14
C ILE A 276 1.02 4.83 -0.48
N ASP A 277 1.11 6.01 0.11
CA ASP A 277 2.26 6.91 -0.02
C ASP A 277 3.19 6.72 1.18
N GLY A 278 4.50 6.66 0.92
CA GLY A 278 5.53 6.79 1.94
C GLY A 278 6.04 8.24 2.03
N PRO A 279 7.04 8.51 2.87
CA PRO A 279 7.57 9.87 3.07
C PRO A 279 8.08 10.57 1.81
N ALA A 280 8.61 9.79 0.86
CA ALA A 280 9.32 10.29 -0.31
C ALA A 280 8.71 9.84 -1.65
N GLU A 281 7.96 8.73 -1.65
CA GLU A 281 7.45 8.13 -2.88
C GLU A 281 6.19 7.30 -2.63
N MET A 282 5.45 7.03 -3.70
CA MET A 282 4.32 6.11 -3.69
C MET A 282 4.81 4.67 -3.56
N LEU A 283 4.25 3.94 -2.60
CA LEU A 283 4.64 2.56 -2.31
C LEU A 283 3.67 1.53 -2.92
N GLY A 284 2.44 1.93 -3.22
CA GLY A 284 1.47 1.04 -3.87
C GLY A 284 0.21 1.75 -4.31
N TYR A 285 -0.50 1.08 -5.21
CA TYR A 285 -1.71 1.59 -5.85
C TYR A 285 -2.67 0.45 -6.13
N ALA A 286 -3.96 0.69 -5.96
CA ALA A 286 -5.01 -0.14 -6.56
C ALA A 286 -6.18 0.74 -7.00
N GLN A 287 -6.96 0.22 -7.94
CA GLN A 287 -8.22 0.83 -8.35
C GLN A 287 -9.37 -0.15 -8.31
N LEU A 288 -10.52 0.33 -7.84
CA LEU A 288 -11.81 -0.34 -7.91
C LEU A 288 -12.65 0.33 -9.00
N ARG A 289 -12.93 -0.41 -10.06
CA ARG A 289 -13.86 -0.01 -11.12
C ARG A 289 -15.23 -0.61 -10.82
N VAL A 290 -16.14 0.20 -10.32
CA VAL A 290 -17.51 -0.21 -9.94
C VAL A 290 -18.35 -0.50 -11.18
N VAL A 291 -18.04 0.14 -12.31
CA VAL A 291 -18.78 -0.01 -13.57
C VAL A 291 -18.82 -1.46 -14.08
N ASP A 292 -17.74 -2.21 -13.91
CA ASP A 292 -17.57 -3.59 -14.35
C ASP A 292 -17.10 -4.53 -13.23
N ALA A 293 -17.12 -4.04 -11.99
CA ALA A 293 -16.76 -4.77 -10.78
C ALA A 293 -15.36 -5.38 -10.81
N GLN A 294 -14.36 -4.58 -11.18
CA GLN A 294 -12.97 -5.02 -11.30
C GLN A 294 -12.04 -4.32 -10.31
N VAL A 295 -11.03 -5.06 -9.86
CA VAL A 295 -9.90 -4.51 -9.10
C VAL A 295 -8.57 -4.91 -9.72
N GLU A 296 -7.70 -3.92 -9.87
CA GLU A 296 -6.34 -4.06 -10.40
C GLU A 296 -5.41 -3.15 -9.59
N GLY A 297 -4.13 -3.53 -9.45
CA GLY A 297 -3.20 -2.76 -8.64
C GLY A 297 -1.84 -3.43 -8.48
N PHE A 298 -0.93 -2.71 -7.83
CA PHE A 298 0.45 -3.13 -7.61
C PHE A 298 1.03 -2.55 -6.31
N VAL A 299 2.14 -3.14 -5.90
CA VAL A 299 3.07 -2.59 -4.91
C VAL A 299 4.42 -2.45 -5.60
N VAL A 300 5.06 -1.28 -5.47
CA VAL A 300 6.34 -1.02 -6.14
C VAL A 300 7.39 -2.04 -5.67
N PRO A 301 8.29 -2.51 -6.55
CA PRO A 301 9.18 -3.64 -6.26
C PRO A 301 9.96 -3.52 -4.94
N GLN A 302 10.45 -2.31 -4.64
CA GLN A 302 11.26 -2.01 -3.46
C GLN A 302 10.45 -2.04 -2.15
N ALA A 303 9.12 -1.90 -2.23
CA ALA A 303 8.22 -1.88 -1.07
C ALA A 303 7.51 -3.22 -0.81
N ARG A 304 7.84 -4.28 -1.57
CA ARG A 304 7.23 -5.61 -1.40
C ARG A 304 7.73 -6.31 -0.13
N GLY A 305 6.90 -7.21 0.41
CA GLY A 305 7.21 -7.96 1.63
C GLY A 305 7.05 -7.14 2.92
N ARG A 306 6.36 -6.00 2.86
CA ARG A 306 6.01 -5.11 3.99
C ARG A 306 4.51 -5.16 4.35
N GLY A 307 3.78 -6.18 3.89
CA GLY A 307 2.31 -6.26 4.06
C GLY A 307 1.45 -5.25 3.25
N LEU A 308 2.05 -4.34 2.46
CA LEU A 308 1.31 -3.26 1.75
C LEU A 308 0.23 -3.76 0.78
N GLY A 309 0.53 -4.81 0.02
CA GLY A 309 -0.46 -5.41 -0.89
C GLY A 309 -1.65 -5.98 -0.13
N GLY A 310 -1.42 -6.41 1.12
CA GLY A 310 -2.49 -6.81 2.02
C GLY A 310 -3.37 -5.64 2.43
N ARG A 311 -2.74 -4.52 2.84
CA ARG A 311 -3.45 -3.28 3.20
C ARG A 311 -4.30 -2.74 2.05
N LEU A 312 -3.77 -2.69 0.83
CA LEU A 312 -4.52 -2.30 -0.36
C LEU A 312 -5.75 -3.20 -0.58
N ALA A 313 -5.56 -4.52 -0.53
CA ALA A 313 -6.68 -5.44 -0.73
C ALA A 313 -7.74 -5.32 0.39
N ASP A 314 -7.32 -5.15 1.64
CA ASP A 314 -8.22 -4.99 2.78
C ASP A 314 -9.02 -3.68 2.66
N ALA A 315 -8.38 -2.60 2.21
CA ALA A 315 -9.04 -1.34 1.92
C ALA A 315 -10.10 -1.49 0.81
N VAL A 316 -9.77 -2.16 -0.30
CA VAL A 316 -10.73 -2.41 -1.39
C VAL A 316 -11.91 -3.23 -0.90
N VAL A 317 -11.67 -4.31 -0.15
CA VAL A 317 -12.74 -5.17 0.39
C VAL A 317 -13.68 -4.40 1.33
N ALA A 318 -13.14 -3.44 2.08
CA ALA A 318 -13.90 -2.59 2.98
C ALA A 318 -14.60 -1.39 2.29
N HIS A 319 -14.41 -1.19 0.98
CA HIS A 319 -14.92 -0.01 0.29
C HIS A 319 -16.47 -0.01 0.28
N PRO A 320 -17.15 1.09 0.66
CA PRO A 320 -18.62 1.11 0.78
C PRO A 320 -19.37 0.84 -0.52
N GLN A 321 -18.77 1.18 -1.66
CA GLN A 321 -19.36 0.98 -2.99
C GLN A 321 -18.88 -0.31 -3.68
N LEU A 322 -18.24 -1.22 -2.94
CA LEU A 322 -17.76 -2.48 -3.49
C LEU A 322 -18.96 -3.31 -4.02
N PRO A 323 -18.94 -3.73 -5.29
CA PRO A 323 -19.99 -4.58 -5.84
C PRO A 323 -20.15 -5.91 -5.11
N ALA A 324 -21.32 -6.53 -5.23
CA ALA A 324 -21.62 -7.81 -4.58
C ALA A 324 -20.69 -8.95 -5.02
N VAL A 325 -20.23 -8.91 -6.28
CA VAL A 325 -19.27 -9.84 -6.87
C VAL A 325 -18.22 -9.03 -7.58
N VAL A 326 -16.94 -9.25 -7.26
CA VAL A 326 -15.80 -8.48 -7.76
C VAL A 326 -14.76 -9.42 -8.35
N THR A 327 -14.18 -9.03 -9.47
CA THR A 327 -13.08 -9.74 -10.13
C THR A 327 -11.77 -8.99 -9.96
N ALA A 328 -10.78 -9.64 -9.34
CA ALA A 328 -9.41 -9.19 -9.23
C ALA A 328 -8.54 -9.84 -10.31
N TRP A 329 -7.77 -9.04 -11.06
CA TRP A 329 -6.83 -9.58 -12.04
C TRP A 329 -5.43 -9.72 -11.44
N ALA A 330 -4.86 -10.92 -11.59
CA ALA A 330 -3.46 -11.21 -11.36
C ALA A 330 -2.77 -11.37 -12.72
N HIS A 331 -2.29 -10.26 -13.27
CA HIS A 331 -1.55 -10.25 -14.53
C HIS A 331 -0.22 -11.01 -14.39
N GLY A 332 0.10 -11.83 -15.39
CA GLY A 332 1.27 -12.75 -15.34
C GLY A 332 1.15 -13.91 -14.32
N ASP A 333 -0.01 -14.08 -13.66
CA ASP A 333 -0.26 -15.11 -12.63
C ASP A 333 0.82 -15.11 -11.53
N LEU A 334 1.27 -13.91 -11.15
CA LEU A 334 2.32 -13.75 -10.16
C LEU A 334 1.91 -14.42 -8.83
N PRO A 335 2.75 -15.30 -8.24
CA PRO A 335 2.38 -16.02 -7.03
C PRO A 335 1.96 -15.13 -5.86
N ALA A 336 2.53 -13.92 -5.76
CA ALA A 336 2.16 -12.95 -4.72
C ALA A 336 0.74 -12.39 -4.92
N ALA A 337 0.37 -12.01 -6.14
CA ALA A 337 -0.97 -11.53 -6.47
C ALA A 337 -2.02 -12.64 -6.27
N SER A 338 -1.71 -13.86 -6.73
CA SER A 338 -2.54 -15.05 -6.49
C SER A 338 -2.80 -15.32 -5.01
N ARG A 339 -1.77 -15.19 -4.15
CA ARG A 339 -1.94 -15.33 -2.68
C ARG A 339 -2.80 -14.22 -2.08
N LEU A 340 -2.66 -12.97 -2.54
CA LEU A 340 -3.49 -11.86 -2.07
C LEU A 340 -4.96 -12.05 -2.45
N ALA A 341 -5.24 -12.50 -3.68
CA ALA A 341 -6.59 -12.80 -4.13
C ALA A 341 -7.24 -13.91 -3.27
N VAL A 342 -6.52 -15.01 -3.02
CA VAL A 342 -7.02 -16.10 -2.16
C VAL A 342 -7.24 -15.60 -0.72
N ARG A 343 -6.37 -14.72 -0.21
CA ARG A 343 -6.50 -14.14 1.14
C ARG A 343 -7.81 -13.37 1.33
N VAL A 344 -8.26 -12.64 0.32
CA VAL A 344 -9.55 -11.92 0.37
C VAL A 344 -10.76 -12.83 0.05
N GLY A 345 -10.55 -14.15 -0.03
CA GLY A 345 -11.60 -15.13 -0.28
C GLY A 345 -11.93 -15.31 -1.76
N ALA A 346 -11.11 -14.79 -2.67
CA ALA A 346 -11.33 -14.92 -4.10
C ALA A 346 -10.92 -16.31 -4.62
N ARG A 347 -11.66 -16.80 -5.60
CA ARG A 347 -11.40 -18.06 -6.30
C ARG A 347 -11.06 -17.77 -7.74
N ARG A 348 -10.07 -18.47 -8.28
CA ARG A 348 -9.71 -18.37 -9.69
C ARG A 348 -10.89 -18.86 -10.54
N GLN A 349 -11.33 -18.03 -11.48
CA GLN A 349 -12.48 -18.31 -12.35
C GLN A 349 -12.03 -18.52 -13.79
N ARG A 350 -11.17 -17.64 -14.30
CA ARG A 350 -10.75 -17.62 -15.71
C ARG A 350 -9.24 -17.46 -15.81
N GLN A 351 -8.66 -18.06 -16.83
CA GLN A 351 -7.30 -17.73 -17.28
C GLN A 351 -7.36 -17.14 -18.68
N LEU A 352 -6.62 -16.06 -18.86
CA LEU A 352 -6.39 -15.41 -20.14
C LEU A 352 -4.95 -15.71 -20.55
N TRP A 353 -4.77 -16.40 -21.67
CA TRP A 353 -3.44 -16.70 -22.20
C TRP A 353 -3.01 -15.57 -23.11
N GLN A 354 -1.85 -14.99 -22.82
CA GLN A 354 -1.12 -14.17 -23.77
C GLN A 354 -0.36 -15.13 -24.69
N MET A 355 -0.58 -14.99 -25.99
CA MET A 355 0.11 -15.78 -27.00
C MET A 355 0.85 -14.85 -27.95
N SER A 356 2.02 -15.27 -28.42
CA SER A 356 2.83 -14.49 -29.36
C SER A 356 3.34 -15.34 -30.52
N ARG A 357 3.74 -14.67 -31.59
CA ARG A 357 4.56 -15.22 -32.68
C ARG A 357 5.52 -14.15 -33.20
N PRO A 358 6.68 -14.51 -33.77
CA PRO A 358 7.46 -13.59 -34.57
C PRO A 358 6.63 -13.01 -35.72
N ALA A 359 6.78 -11.70 -35.95
CA ALA A 359 6.10 -11.03 -37.06
C ALA A 359 6.72 -11.43 -38.40
N THR A 360 7.98 -11.85 -38.42
CA THR A 360 8.71 -12.27 -39.63
C THR A 360 8.40 -13.70 -40.08
N ASP A 361 7.81 -14.53 -39.22
CA ASP A 361 7.48 -15.91 -39.56
C ASP A 361 6.51 -15.95 -40.76
N PRO A 362 6.64 -16.89 -41.70
CA PRO A 362 5.78 -16.92 -42.88
C PRO A 362 4.31 -17.11 -42.51
N LEU A 363 3.42 -16.50 -43.31
CA LEU A 363 1.97 -16.70 -43.23
C LEU A 363 1.47 -17.51 -44.43
N PRO A 364 0.43 -18.33 -44.26
CA PRO A 364 -0.31 -18.87 -45.40
C PRO A 364 -0.79 -17.75 -46.33
N VAL A 365 -0.85 -18.03 -47.63
CA VAL A 365 -1.40 -17.09 -48.61
C VAL A 365 -2.84 -16.75 -48.24
N LEU A 366 -3.17 -15.46 -48.30
CA LEU A 366 -4.52 -14.98 -48.05
C LEU A 366 -5.39 -15.21 -49.29
N GLU A 367 -6.19 -16.25 -49.27
CA GLU A 367 -7.21 -16.52 -50.30
C GLU A 367 -8.60 -16.20 -49.74
N ILE A 368 -9.34 -15.32 -50.43
CA ILE A 368 -10.69 -14.95 -50.03
C ILE A 368 -11.67 -15.81 -50.84
N PRO A 369 -12.41 -16.74 -50.20
CA PRO A 369 -13.40 -17.55 -50.90
C PRO A 369 -14.50 -16.71 -51.53
N GLY A 370 -15.09 -17.22 -52.61
CA GLY A 370 -16.26 -16.60 -53.24
C GLY A 370 -17.41 -16.42 -52.25
N GLY A 371 -18.04 -15.24 -52.28
CA GLY A 371 -19.17 -14.87 -51.42
C GLY A 371 -18.82 -13.91 -50.28
N TRP A 372 -17.53 -13.67 -50.01
CA TRP A 372 -17.09 -12.69 -49.02
C TRP A 372 -16.21 -11.62 -49.61
N ARG A 373 -16.28 -10.42 -49.02
CA ARG A 373 -15.39 -9.30 -49.32
C ARG A 373 -14.69 -8.88 -48.04
N LEU A 374 -13.37 -8.68 -48.11
CA LEU A 374 -12.60 -8.04 -47.04
C LEU A 374 -12.36 -6.57 -47.39
N ARG A 375 -12.47 -5.68 -46.40
CA ARG A 375 -12.14 -4.25 -46.54
C ARG A 375 -11.76 -3.62 -45.21
N ALA A 376 -11.08 -2.47 -45.26
CA ALA A 376 -10.87 -1.63 -44.09
C ALA A 376 -12.17 -1.01 -43.57
N PHE A 377 -12.17 -0.66 -42.29
CA PHE A 377 -13.20 0.09 -41.61
C PHE A 377 -13.26 1.52 -42.14
N ARG A 378 -14.46 2.09 -42.20
CA ARG A 378 -14.74 3.43 -42.68
C ARG A 378 -15.30 4.26 -41.52
N PRO A 379 -14.49 5.16 -40.93
CA PRO A 379 -14.94 6.06 -39.89
C PRO A 379 -16.16 6.89 -40.32
N GLY A 380 -17.14 6.97 -39.44
CA GLY A 380 -18.42 7.65 -39.64
C GLY A 380 -19.47 6.86 -40.42
N LEU A 381 -19.15 5.65 -40.91
CA LEU A 381 -20.06 4.80 -41.67
C LEU A 381 -20.29 3.43 -41.02
N ASP A 382 -19.24 2.83 -40.45
CA ASP A 382 -19.26 1.43 -40.04
C ASP A 382 -19.47 1.21 -38.52
N GLU A 383 -19.46 2.27 -37.70
CA GLU A 383 -19.50 2.17 -36.23
C GLU A 383 -20.71 1.35 -35.74
N ALA A 384 -21.90 1.67 -36.25
CA ALA A 384 -23.14 1.01 -35.84
C ALA A 384 -23.13 -0.49 -36.19
N ALA A 385 -22.78 -0.82 -37.45
CA ALA A 385 -22.72 -2.20 -37.91
C ALA A 385 -21.64 -3.01 -37.19
N TRP A 386 -20.50 -2.38 -36.89
CA TRP A 386 -19.42 -3.02 -36.13
C TRP A 386 -19.83 -3.28 -34.67
N LEU A 387 -20.51 -2.33 -34.01
CA LEU A 387 -21.03 -2.51 -32.65
C LEU A 387 -22.05 -3.65 -32.58
N GLU A 388 -22.95 -3.74 -33.56
CA GLU A 388 -23.92 -4.85 -33.65
C GLU A 388 -23.22 -6.21 -33.82
N LEU A 389 -22.24 -6.31 -34.73
CA LEU A 389 -21.43 -7.50 -34.89
C LEU A 389 -20.71 -7.86 -33.58
N ASN A 390 -20.06 -6.88 -32.95
CA ASN A 390 -19.29 -7.08 -31.74
C ASN A 390 -20.18 -7.56 -30.59
N ALA A 391 -21.35 -6.95 -30.39
CA ALA A 391 -22.33 -7.40 -29.40
C ALA A 391 -22.78 -8.84 -29.66
N ALA A 392 -23.04 -9.20 -30.92
CA ALA A 392 -23.45 -10.56 -31.27
C ALA A 392 -22.32 -11.60 -31.10
N ALA A 393 -21.09 -11.27 -31.50
CA ALA A 393 -19.93 -12.16 -31.41
C ALA A 393 -19.50 -12.42 -29.96
N PHE A 394 -19.76 -11.47 -29.06
CA PHE A 394 -19.31 -11.49 -27.67
C PHE A 394 -20.48 -11.44 -26.67
N ALA A 395 -21.65 -11.96 -27.02
CA ALA A 395 -22.87 -11.87 -26.20
C ALA A 395 -22.69 -12.39 -24.77
N ASP A 396 -21.89 -13.45 -24.58
CA ASP A 396 -21.58 -14.04 -23.28
C ASP A 396 -20.35 -13.42 -22.59
N HIS A 397 -19.68 -12.46 -23.24
CA HIS A 397 -18.49 -11.82 -22.69
C HIS A 397 -18.87 -10.60 -21.84
N PRO A 398 -18.45 -10.54 -20.56
CA PRO A 398 -18.89 -9.49 -19.64
C PRO A 398 -18.45 -8.07 -20.04
N GLU A 399 -17.30 -7.95 -20.72
CA GLU A 399 -16.69 -6.66 -21.12
C GLU A 399 -16.96 -6.33 -22.59
N GLN A 400 -16.36 -7.09 -23.52
CA GLN A 400 -16.44 -6.86 -24.96
C GLN A 400 -17.86 -6.76 -25.53
N GLY A 401 -18.80 -7.61 -25.10
CA GLY A 401 -20.16 -7.66 -25.66
C GLY A 401 -21.03 -6.44 -25.33
N ARG A 402 -20.60 -5.58 -24.40
CA ARG A 402 -21.38 -4.44 -23.90
C ARG A 402 -20.88 -3.08 -24.38
N TRP A 403 -19.97 -3.06 -25.36
CA TRP A 403 -19.44 -1.80 -25.88
C TRP A 403 -20.55 -0.93 -26.48
N THR A 404 -20.53 0.34 -26.09
CA THR A 404 -21.37 1.41 -26.59
C THR A 404 -20.63 2.24 -27.64
N ALA A 405 -21.35 3.13 -28.32
CA ALA A 405 -20.74 4.11 -29.22
C ALA A 405 -19.66 4.96 -28.51
N ALA A 406 -19.85 5.30 -27.24
CA ALA A 406 -18.86 6.03 -26.45
C ALA A 406 -17.62 5.18 -26.13
N ASP A 407 -17.77 3.87 -25.96
CA ASP A 407 -16.63 2.96 -25.75
C ASP A 407 -15.77 2.81 -27.01
N LEU A 408 -16.42 2.77 -28.17
CA LEU A 408 -15.74 2.74 -29.46
C LEU A 408 -15.05 4.07 -29.75
N ALA A 409 -15.74 5.20 -29.58
CA ALA A 409 -15.18 6.53 -29.80
C ALA A 409 -13.91 6.77 -28.97
N ARG A 410 -13.92 6.38 -27.68
CA ARG A 410 -12.74 6.50 -26.81
C ARG A 410 -11.51 5.72 -27.30
N ARG A 411 -11.73 4.63 -28.05
CA ARG A 411 -10.65 3.84 -28.67
C ARG A 411 -10.19 4.45 -29.99
N GLN A 412 -11.13 4.98 -30.78
CA GLN A 412 -10.81 5.74 -31.99
C GLN A 412 -10.04 7.04 -31.69
N ASP A 413 -10.19 7.60 -30.48
CA ASP A 413 -9.42 8.76 -30.02
C ASP A 413 -8.00 8.41 -29.53
N GLN A 414 -7.63 7.12 -29.45
CA GLN A 414 -6.29 6.73 -29.00
C GLN A 414 -5.24 7.01 -30.09
N PRO A 415 -3.98 7.37 -29.71
CA PRO A 415 -2.91 7.65 -30.67
C PRO A 415 -2.55 6.49 -31.60
N TRP A 416 -2.85 5.26 -31.19
CA TRP A 416 -2.61 4.04 -31.97
C TRP A 416 -3.73 3.71 -32.98
N TRP A 417 -4.86 4.43 -32.94
CA TRP A 417 -5.99 4.14 -33.80
C TRP A 417 -5.62 4.29 -35.28
N ASN A 418 -5.92 3.24 -36.06
CA ASN A 418 -5.80 3.26 -37.50
C ASN A 418 -6.99 2.50 -38.13
N PRO A 419 -7.85 3.15 -38.93
CA PRO A 419 -8.99 2.49 -39.55
C PRO A 419 -8.60 1.39 -40.54
N ASP A 420 -7.43 1.47 -41.17
CA ASP A 420 -6.92 0.42 -42.06
C ASP A 420 -6.56 -0.87 -41.30
N GLY A 421 -6.25 -0.73 -40.01
CA GLY A 421 -5.97 -1.83 -39.10
C GLY A 421 -7.23 -2.50 -38.53
N LEU A 422 -8.43 -2.01 -38.84
CA LEU A 422 -9.70 -2.68 -38.54
C LEU A 422 -10.29 -3.28 -39.81
N ILE A 423 -10.07 -4.58 -40.00
CA ILE A 423 -10.45 -5.30 -41.20
C ILE A 423 -11.81 -5.95 -40.99
N LEU A 424 -12.71 -5.73 -41.95
CA LEU A 424 -14.09 -6.17 -41.95
C LEU A 424 -14.30 -7.25 -43.02
N ALA A 425 -15.05 -8.29 -42.69
CA ALA A 425 -15.57 -9.27 -43.65
C ALA A 425 -17.07 -9.08 -43.84
N GLU A 426 -17.47 -8.90 -45.09
CA GLU A 426 -18.87 -8.73 -45.49
C GLU A 426 -19.33 -9.87 -46.38
N ASP A 427 -20.61 -10.19 -46.27
CA ASP A 427 -21.30 -11.02 -47.24
C ASP A 427 -21.56 -10.22 -48.53
N ILE A 428 -21.11 -10.72 -49.68
CA ILE A 428 -21.28 -10.00 -50.96
C ILE A 428 -22.75 -9.90 -51.37
N ALA A 429 -23.57 -10.90 -51.05
CA ALA A 429 -24.96 -10.94 -51.48
C ALA A 429 -25.85 -10.00 -50.67
N THR A 430 -25.61 -9.89 -49.37
CA THR A 430 -26.43 -9.09 -48.45
C THR A 430 -25.80 -7.75 -48.06
N GLY A 431 -24.48 -7.59 -48.23
CA GLY A 431 -23.72 -6.45 -47.69
C GLY A 431 -23.56 -6.48 -46.17
N GLY A 432 -24.08 -7.48 -45.48
CA GLY A 432 -24.03 -7.59 -44.02
C GLY A 432 -22.64 -7.92 -43.49
N LEU A 433 -22.28 -7.33 -42.35
CA LEU A 433 -21.01 -7.57 -41.68
C LEU A 433 -21.02 -8.94 -40.96
N LEU A 434 -20.06 -9.81 -41.30
CA LEU A 434 -19.99 -11.18 -40.80
C LEU A 434 -18.86 -11.41 -39.80
N ALA A 435 -17.74 -10.69 -39.93
CA ALA A 435 -16.62 -10.77 -39.01
C ALA A 435 -15.78 -9.49 -39.05
N ALA A 436 -14.98 -9.29 -38.00
CA ALA A 436 -14.03 -8.20 -37.91
C ALA A 436 -12.76 -8.67 -37.21
N HIS A 437 -11.62 -8.10 -37.62
CA HIS A 437 -10.35 -8.22 -36.95
C HIS A 437 -9.76 -6.82 -36.80
N TRP A 438 -9.75 -6.35 -35.56
CA TRP A 438 -9.09 -5.13 -35.16
C TRP A 438 -7.66 -5.45 -34.73
N THR A 439 -6.70 -4.82 -35.38
CA THR A 439 -5.29 -4.84 -35.01
C THR A 439 -4.89 -3.54 -34.28
N LYS A 440 -3.89 -3.63 -33.42
CA LYS A 440 -3.37 -2.48 -32.67
C LYS A 440 -1.84 -2.45 -32.74
N ILE A 441 -1.29 -1.23 -32.84
CA ILE A 441 0.16 -0.97 -32.77
C ILE A 441 0.33 0.27 -31.89
N ASP A 442 0.78 0.09 -30.65
CA ASP A 442 1.01 1.22 -29.74
C ASP A 442 2.08 2.18 -30.30
N THR A 443 1.97 3.46 -29.91
CA THR A 443 2.89 4.52 -30.37
C THR A 443 4.22 4.54 -29.64
N ASP A 444 4.24 4.07 -28.39
CA ASP A 444 5.46 3.95 -27.57
C ASP A 444 5.97 2.51 -27.62
N GLN A 445 6.95 2.28 -28.51
CA GLN A 445 7.47 0.94 -28.81
C GLN A 445 8.94 0.86 -28.41
N GLY A 446 9.27 -0.11 -27.57
CA GLY A 446 10.64 -0.40 -27.13
C GLY A 446 11.54 -0.93 -28.25
N ALA A 447 12.64 -1.58 -27.87
CA ALA A 447 13.60 -2.15 -28.82
C ALA A 447 13.00 -3.22 -29.75
N ASP A 448 11.97 -3.93 -29.27
CA ASP A 448 11.26 -4.99 -30.00
C ASP A 448 9.79 -4.60 -30.24
N PRO A 449 9.46 -3.91 -31.35
CA PRO A 449 8.10 -3.45 -31.58
C PRO A 449 7.08 -4.59 -31.69
N VAL A 450 5.89 -4.37 -31.14
CA VAL A 450 4.83 -5.38 -31.05
C VAL A 450 3.56 -4.88 -31.72
N GLY A 451 2.98 -5.73 -32.57
CA GLY A 451 1.59 -5.59 -33.02
C GLY A 451 0.68 -6.52 -32.24
N GLU A 452 -0.59 -6.16 -32.13
CA GLU A 452 -1.58 -6.91 -31.36
C GLU A 452 -2.78 -7.28 -32.22
N VAL A 453 -3.23 -8.53 -32.07
CA VAL A 453 -4.59 -8.96 -32.44
C VAL A 453 -5.52 -8.47 -31.33
N TYR A 454 -6.06 -7.27 -31.50
CA TYR A 454 -6.80 -6.56 -30.45
C TYR A 454 -8.20 -7.15 -30.24
N VAL A 455 -9.00 -7.24 -31.31
CA VAL A 455 -10.36 -7.82 -31.25
C VAL A 455 -10.60 -8.67 -32.49
N VAL A 456 -11.05 -9.91 -32.30
CA VAL A 456 -11.51 -10.78 -33.38
C VAL A 456 -12.92 -11.26 -33.08
N GLY A 457 -13.89 -10.77 -33.85
CA GLY A 457 -15.31 -11.11 -33.72
C GLY A 457 -15.83 -11.81 -34.97
N VAL A 458 -16.57 -12.89 -34.79
CA VAL A 458 -17.29 -13.57 -35.89
C VAL A 458 -18.74 -13.71 -35.49
N SER A 459 -19.63 -13.23 -36.37
CA SER A 459 -21.08 -13.34 -36.18
C SER A 459 -21.47 -14.80 -35.96
N PRO A 460 -22.36 -15.11 -35.00
CA PRO A 460 -22.84 -16.46 -34.75
C PRO A 460 -23.36 -17.18 -36.01
N SER A 461 -23.99 -16.45 -36.95
CA SER A 461 -24.50 -17.02 -38.21
C SER A 461 -23.40 -17.40 -39.22
N ALA A 462 -22.16 -16.95 -38.99
CA ALA A 462 -21.01 -17.22 -39.85
C ALA A 462 -19.94 -18.13 -39.20
N GLN A 463 -20.14 -18.55 -37.95
CA GLN A 463 -19.21 -19.44 -37.25
C GLN A 463 -19.14 -20.82 -37.92
N GLY A 464 -18.00 -21.51 -37.75
CA GLY A 464 -17.78 -22.84 -38.35
C GLY A 464 -17.50 -22.86 -39.86
N ARG A 465 -17.61 -21.73 -40.56
CA ARG A 465 -17.38 -21.62 -42.02
C ARG A 465 -15.94 -21.30 -42.41
N GLY A 466 -15.03 -21.22 -41.44
CA GLY A 466 -13.62 -20.83 -41.66
C GLY A 466 -13.36 -19.32 -41.64
N LEU A 467 -14.41 -18.48 -41.52
CA LEU A 467 -14.30 -17.03 -41.57
C LEU A 467 -13.42 -16.44 -40.46
N GLY A 468 -13.44 -17.01 -39.26
CA GLY A 468 -12.56 -16.60 -38.16
C GLY A 468 -11.07 -16.74 -38.51
N ARG A 469 -10.69 -17.88 -39.10
CA ARG A 469 -9.30 -18.08 -39.56
C ARG A 469 -8.94 -17.11 -40.68
N LEU A 470 -9.86 -16.86 -41.62
CA LEU A 470 -9.64 -15.95 -42.73
C LEU A 470 -9.40 -14.51 -42.25
N ILE A 471 -10.28 -13.98 -41.39
CA ILE A 471 -10.16 -12.60 -40.91
C ILE A 471 -8.95 -12.43 -39.98
N THR A 472 -8.63 -13.43 -39.16
CA THR A 472 -7.37 -13.44 -38.39
C THR A 472 -6.17 -13.39 -39.34
N LEU A 473 -6.11 -14.25 -40.35
CA LEU A 473 -5.01 -14.27 -41.32
C LEU A 473 -4.86 -12.93 -42.06
N ALA A 474 -5.97 -12.29 -42.44
CA ALA A 474 -5.94 -10.97 -43.08
C ALA A 474 -5.29 -9.91 -42.19
N GLY A 475 -5.63 -9.85 -40.90
CA GLY A 475 -4.99 -8.91 -39.99
C GLY A 475 -3.56 -9.25 -39.63
N LEU A 476 -3.17 -10.54 -39.66
CA LEU A 476 -1.75 -10.90 -39.55
C LEU A 476 -0.96 -10.40 -40.76
N HIS A 477 -1.48 -10.55 -41.98
CA HIS A 477 -0.83 -9.98 -43.19
C HIS A 477 -0.71 -8.46 -43.12
N TYR A 478 -1.74 -7.79 -42.61
CA TYR A 478 -1.67 -6.34 -42.34
C TYR A 478 -0.54 -6.01 -41.36
N LEU A 479 -0.48 -6.69 -40.22
CA LEU A 479 0.57 -6.47 -39.21
C LEU A 479 1.98 -6.79 -39.73
N GLN A 480 2.18 -7.79 -40.59
CA GLN A 480 3.49 -8.08 -41.19
C GLN A 480 4.01 -6.95 -42.09
N GLN A 481 3.10 -6.17 -42.68
CA GLN A 481 3.42 -5.05 -43.56
C GLN A 481 3.44 -3.71 -42.81
N ALA A 482 2.91 -3.69 -41.59
CA ALA A 482 2.82 -2.49 -40.78
C ALA A 482 4.18 -2.12 -40.17
N THR A 483 4.34 -0.83 -39.91
CA THR A 483 5.49 -0.28 -39.21
C THR A 483 5.03 0.57 -38.03
N THR A 484 5.91 0.72 -37.05
CA THR A 484 5.76 1.72 -35.99
C THR A 484 5.75 3.14 -36.56
N THR A 485 5.41 4.12 -35.72
CA THR A 485 5.40 5.55 -36.11
C THR A 485 6.77 6.04 -36.58
N ASP A 486 7.86 5.46 -36.08
CA ASP A 486 9.24 5.73 -36.51
C ASP A 486 9.72 4.82 -37.66
N GLY A 487 8.82 4.06 -38.28
CA GLY A 487 9.08 3.31 -39.51
C GLY A 487 9.78 1.95 -39.32
N ARG A 488 9.88 1.44 -38.08
CA ARG A 488 10.46 0.11 -37.80
C ARG A 488 9.44 -1.00 -38.08
N PRO A 489 9.85 -2.15 -38.64
CA PRO A 489 8.99 -3.31 -38.74
C PRO A 489 8.68 -3.88 -37.36
N LEU A 490 7.54 -4.55 -37.23
CA LEU A 490 7.19 -5.28 -36.02
C LEU A 490 8.12 -6.48 -35.82
N ALA A 491 8.54 -6.73 -34.59
CA ALA A 491 9.33 -7.89 -34.21
C ALA A 491 8.43 -9.11 -33.92
N ARG A 492 7.30 -8.87 -33.25
CA ARG A 492 6.32 -9.92 -32.88
C ARG A 492 4.88 -9.43 -32.99
N ILE A 493 3.98 -10.39 -33.06
CA ILE A 493 2.54 -10.19 -32.96
C ILE A 493 2.04 -10.94 -31.73
N GLU A 494 1.26 -10.28 -30.88
CA GLU A 494 0.67 -10.88 -29.69
C GLU A 494 -0.87 -10.84 -29.71
N LEU A 495 -1.46 -11.62 -28.82
CA LEU A 495 -2.90 -11.68 -28.60
C LEU A 495 -3.23 -12.18 -27.21
N TYR A 496 -4.44 -11.89 -26.77
CA TYR A 496 -5.00 -12.41 -25.52
C TYR A 496 -6.23 -13.28 -25.83
N VAL A 497 -6.27 -14.49 -25.28
CA VAL A 497 -7.37 -15.43 -25.51
C VAL A 497 -7.75 -16.16 -24.23
N ASP A 498 -9.05 -16.30 -23.98
CA ASP A 498 -9.55 -17.10 -22.85
C ASP A 498 -9.21 -18.58 -23.07
N GLU A 499 -8.64 -19.24 -22.07
CA GLU A 499 -8.22 -20.64 -22.17
C GLU A 499 -9.37 -21.60 -22.49
N SER A 500 -10.59 -21.24 -22.08
CA SER A 500 -11.79 -22.04 -22.32
C SER A 500 -12.22 -21.99 -23.78
N ASN A 501 -11.81 -20.97 -24.54
CA ASN A 501 -12.07 -20.85 -25.98
C ASN A 501 -11.13 -21.74 -26.79
N ARG A 502 -11.35 -23.05 -26.66
CA ARG A 502 -10.53 -24.09 -27.32
C ARG A 502 -10.51 -23.96 -28.84
N ALA A 503 -11.55 -23.39 -29.44
CA ALA A 503 -11.61 -23.18 -30.88
C ALA A 503 -10.62 -22.09 -31.32
N ALA A 504 -10.65 -20.92 -30.68
CA ALA A 504 -9.71 -19.83 -30.95
C ALA A 504 -8.26 -20.25 -30.64
N VAL A 505 -8.02 -20.89 -29.49
CA VAL A 505 -6.69 -21.41 -29.12
C VAL A 505 -6.11 -22.35 -30.20
N ARG A 506 -6.92 -23.29 -30.72
CA ARG A 506 -6.46 -24.18 -31.81
C ARG A 506 -6.15 -23.42 -33.09
N MET A 507 -6.99 -22.44 -33.44
CA MET A 507 -6.78 -21.59 -34.60
C MET A 507 -5.46 -20.81 -34.50
N TYR A 508 -5.20 -20.17 -33.36
CA TYR A 508 -3.98 -19.39 -33.14
C TYR A 508 -2.72 -20.27 -33.16
N ARG A 509 -2.75 -21.45 -32.51
CA ARG A 509 -1.65 -22.42 -32.61
C ARG A 509 -1.38 -22.86 -34.05
N GLY A 510 -2.45 -23.10 -34.82
CA GLY A 510 -2.35 -23.41 -36.26
C GLY A 510 -1.93 -22.22 -37.14
N LEU A 511 -1.73 -21.03 -36.56
CA LEU A 511 -1.14 -19.84 -37.16
C LEU A 511 0.21 -19.50 -36.50
N GLY A 512 0.84 -20.46 -35.81
CA GLY A 512 2.19 -20.29 -35.26
C GLY A 512 2.28 -19.56 -33.92
N PHE A 513 1.15 -19.22 -33.29
CA PHE A 513 1.18 -18.61 -31.96
C PHE A 513 1.54 -19.64 -30.88
N VAL A 514 2.44 -19.23 -29.98
CA VAL A 514 2.82 -19.95 -28.77
C VAL A 514 2.36 -19.19 -27.52
N ARG A 515 2.14 -19.88 -26.41
CA ARG A 515 1.73 -19.23 -25.16
C ARG A 515 2.98 -18.67 -24.44
N GLU A 516 2.97 -17.38 -24.15
CA GLU A 516 4.03 -16.67 -23.44
C GLU A 516 3.71 -16.49 -21.96
N ALA A 517 2.53 -15.95 -21.66
CA ALA A 517 2.12 -15.64 -20.29
C ALA A 517 0.68 -16.09 -20.01
N THR A 518 0.31 -16.06 -18.73
CA THR A 518 -1.03 -16.37 -18.26
C THR A 518 -1.45 -15.30 -17.28
N HIS A 519 -2.62 -14.69 -17.50
CA HIS A 519 -3.26 -13.76 -16.58
C HIS A 519 -4.44 -14.48 -15.95
N SER A 520 -4.68 -14.23 -14.67
CA SER A 520 -5.71 -14.96 -13.93
C SER A 520 -6.72 -14.03 -13.27
N ALA A 521 -7.98 -14.29 -13.56
CA ALA A 521 -9.11 -13.60 -12.94
C ALA A 521 -9.55 -14.38 -11.69
N PHE A 522 -9.62 -13.67 -10.58
CA PHE A 522 -10.08 -14.19 -9.29
C PHE A 522 -11.34 -13.47 -8.87
N THR A 523 -12.40 -14.21 -8.58
CA THR A 523 -13.68 -13.61 -8.18
C THR A 523 -13.98 -13.88 -6.72
N PHE A 524 -14.41 -12.84 -6.00
CA PHE A 524 -14.90 -12.92 -4.62
C PHE A 524 -16.24 -12.20 -4.49
N SER A 525 -16.99 -12.57 -3.46
CA SER A 525 -18.25 -11.91 -3.10
C SER A 525 -18.12 -11.22 -1.75
N GLN A 526 -18.78 -10.08 -1.57
CA GLN A 526 -18.96 -9.52 -0.23
C GLN A 526 -19.63 -10.58 0.66
N ARG A 527 -19.00 -10.91 1.79
CA ARG A 527 -19.68 -11.67 2.84
C ARG A 527 -20.70 -10.71 3.46
N ARG A 528 -21.99 -11.03 3.33
CA ARG A 528 -23.07 -10.35 4.04
C ARG A 528 -22.89 -10.49 5.55
#